data_AF-A0A3D8S159-F1
#
_entry.id   AF-A0A3D8S159-F1
#
_cell.length_a   1.000
_cell.length_b   1.000
_cell.length_c   1.000
_cell.angle_alpha   90.00
_cell.angle_beta   90.00
_cell.angle_gamma   90.00
#
_symmetry.space_group_name_H-M   'P 1'
#
loop_
_entity.id
_entity.type
_entity.pdbx_description
1 polymer ?
#
loop_
_entity_poly.entity_id
_entity_poly.type
_entity_poly.pdbx_seq_one_letter_code
_entity_poly.pdbx_strand_id
1 'polypeptide(L)'
;MMKYKTLSQDANSDENVAASENISHDRESKAMERTATRRLMWAILVNIFLTLLLLVSLGFHIYRPAISRDSGFKAQYGRNYDYMTLDHQFDHLWMDPAVETGGMIVMSKDEQGKPTEYGAIAMFHQLHCMQALRKALQDGYAGRLMVKDWKMDGHWPHCMDYLRQTILCSANGQIERETELNGTVFIDGALDWRQCGDRAPLYELYANKSKS
;
A
#
# COMPACT_ATOMS: atom_id res chain seq x y z
N MET A 1 -47.69 -49.25 90.33
CA MET A 1 -47.66 -49.49 88.86
C MET A 1 -46.85 -48.38 88.21
N MET A 2 -46.06 -48.76 87.20
CA MET A 2 -44.90 -48.06 86.65
C MET A 2 -45.28 -47.23 85.41
N LYS A 3 -44.69 -46.02 85.29
CA LYS A 3 -44.11 -45.34 84.10
C LYS A 3 -44.88 -45.14 82.76
N TYR A 4 -44.92 -43.84 82.38
CA TYR A 4 -44.65 -43.15 81.09
C TYR A 4 -45.49 -43.35 79.81
N LYS A 5 -46.02 -42.21 79.31
CA LYS A 5 -45.94 -41.64 77.93
C LYS A 5 -46.63 -40.25 77.96
N THR A 6 -46.19 -39.16 77.34
CA THR A 6 -45.34 -38.96 76.15
C THR A 6 -44.80 -37.52 76.18
N LEU A 7 -43.46 -37.35 76.21
CA LEU A 7 -42.76 -36.17 75.69
C LEU A 7 -42.48 -36.50 74.22
N SER A 8 -43.25 -35.98 73.27
CA SER A 8 -42.91 -36.17 71.84
C SER A 8 -43.39 -35.08 70.90
N GLN A 9 -43.89 -33.95 71.40
CA GLN A 9 -44.36 -32.87 70.52
C GLN A 9 -43.25 -31.83 70.23
N ASP A 10 -42.35 -31.55 71.19
CA ASP A 10 -41.30 -30.53 70.98
C ASP A 10 -40.09 -31.04 70.19
N ALA A 11 -39.73 -32.32 70.33
CA ALA A 11 -38.61 -32.90 69.57
C ALA A 11 -38.89 -32.96 68.05
N ASN A 12 -40.15 -33.10 67.67
CA ASN A 12 -40.57 -33.21 66.28
C ASN A 12 -40.64 -31.84 65.59
N SER A 13 -40.91 -30.73 66.31
CA SER A 13 -40.89 -29.40 65.71
C SER A 13 -39.46 -28.94 65.41
N ASP A 14 -38.52 -29.20 66.33
CA ASP A 14 -37.13 -28.75 66.19
C ASP A 14 -36.39 -29.53 65.09
N GLU A 15 -36.67 -30.84 64.96
CA GLU A 15 -36.11 -31.68 63.88
C GLU A 15 -36.64 -31.27 62.49
N ASN A 16 -37.91 -30.87 62.40
CA ASN A 16 -38.51 -30.38 61.16
C ASN A 16 -38.00 -28.97 60.76
N VAL A 17 -37.70 -28.10 61.73
CA VAL A 17 -37.09 -26.79 61.48
C VAL A 17 -35.65 -26.97 61.00
N ALA A 18 -34.84 -27.80 61.68
CA ALA A 18 -33.46 -28.08 61.26
C ALA A 18 -33.37 -28.75 59.88
N ALA A 19 -34.30 -29.66 59.55
CA ALA A 19 -34.40 -30.26 58.23
C ALA A 19 -34.79 -29.23 57.14
N SER A 20 -35.72 -28.32 57.45
CA SER A 20 -36.14 -27.24 56.55
C SER A 20 -35.00 -26.25 56.29
N GLU A 21 -34.25 -25.86 57.32
CA GLU A 21 -33.08 -24.99 57.19
C GLU A 21 -31.99 -25.63 56.34
N ASN A 22 -31.67 -26.91 56.54
CA ASN A 22 -30.71 -27.65 55.72
C ASN A 22 -31.13 -27.74 54.25
N ILE A 23 -32.42 -27.95 53.96
CA ILE A 23 -32.94 -27.98 52.58
C ILE A 23 -32.88 -26.59 51.94
N SER A 24 -33.15 -25.53 52.70
CA SER A 24 -33.03 -24.15 52.20
C SER A 24 -31.59 -23.79 51.86
N HIS A 25 -30.65 -24.15 52.72
CA HIS A 25 -29.21 -23.92 52.54
C HIS A 25 -28.65 -24.73 51.36
N ASP A 26 -29.08 -25.98 51.17
CA ASP A 26 -28.70 -26.80 50.01
C ASP A 26 -29.25 -26.24 48.68
N ARG A 27 -30.48 -25.70 48.69
CA ARG A 27 -31.07 -25.02 47.51
C ARG A 27 -30.33 -23.74 47.16
N GLU A 28 -29.97 -22.92 48.14
CA GLU A 28 -29.20 -21.69 47.93
C GLU A 28 -27.78 -21.98 47.45
N SER A 29 -27.12 -22.99 48.03
CA SER A 29 -25.80 -23.47 47.59
C SER A 29 -25.81 -23.94 46.13
N LYS A 30 -26.78 -24.78 45.75
CA LYS A 30 -26.95 -25.25 44.36
C LYS A 30 -27.33 -24.13 43.39
N ALA A 31 -28.09 -23.12 43.84
CA ALA A 31 -28.42 -21.94 43.02
C ALA A 31 -27.20 -21.04 42.79
N MET A 32 -26.35 -20.88 43.81
CA MET A 32 -25.08 -20.15 43.73
C MET A 32 -24.07 -20.85 42.82
N GLU A 33 -23.95 -22.18 42.91
CA GLU A 33 -23.10 -22.99 42.01
C GLU A 33 -23.58 -22.93 40.55
N ARG A 34 -24.89 -22.98 40.31
CA ARG A 34 -25.48 -22.83 38.97
C ARG A 34 -25.28 -21.42 38.38
N THR A 35 -25.29 -20.38 39.21
CA THR A 35 -25.02 -19.01 38.73
C THR A 35 -23.54 -18.77 38.48
N ALA A 36 -22.66 -19.32 39.32
CA ALA A 36 -21.21 -19.28 39.11
C ALA A 36 -20.78 -20.03 37.84
N THR A 37 -21.30 -21.24 37.61
CA THR A 37 -21.03 -22.03 36.39
C THR A 37 -21.54 -21.32 35.13
N ARG A 38 -22.74 -20.72 35.17
CA ARG A 38 -23.26 -19.92 34.04
C ARG A 38 -22.37 -18.70 33.74
N ARG A 39 -21.87 -18.00 34.77
CA ARG A 39 -20.94 -16.88 34.58
C ARG A 39 -19.60 -17.32 33.98
N LEU A 40 -19.07 -18.45 34.44
CA LEU A 40 -17.83 -19.03 33.90
C LEU A 40 -17.99 -19.43 32.43
N MET A 41 -19.10 -20.09 32.08
CA MET A 41 -19.41 -20.46 30.70
C MET A 41 -19.55 -19.22 29.80
N TRP A 42 -20.23 -18.18 30.27
CA TRP A 42 -20.32 -16.90 29.56
C TRP A 42 -18.94 -16.26 29.35
N ALA A 43 -18.09 -16.23 30.37
CA ALA A 43 -16.73 -15.69 30.24
C ALA A 43 -15.90 -16.48 29.22
N ILE A 44 -16.00 -17.81 29.18
CA ILE A 44 -15.31 -18.65 28.20
C ILE A 44 -15.81 -18.34 26.78
N LEU A 45 -17.13 -18.25 26.59
CA LEU A 45 -17.71 -17.95 25.27
C LEU A 45 -17.31 -16.55 24.77
N VAL A 46 -17.29 -15.55 25.65
CA VAL A 46 -16.83 -14.20 25.30
C VAL A 46 -15.35 -14.20 24.92
N ASN A 47 -14.50 -14.92 25.67
CA ASN A 47 -13.07 -15.02 25.34
C ASN A 47 -12.84 -15.73 24.00
N ILE A 48 -13.56 -16.81 23.72
CA ILE A 48 -13.49 -17.51 22.42
C ILE A 48 -13.93 -16.58 21.28
N PHE A 49 -15.00 -15.81 21.48
CA PHE A 49 -15.46 -14.85 20.48
C PHE A 49 -14.43 -13.74 20.23
N LEU A 50 -13.83 -13.18 21.29
CA LEU A 50 -12.79 -12.16 21.18
C LEU A 50 -11.52 -12.69 20.50
N THR A 51 -11.10 -13.92 20.81
CA THR A 51 -9.94 -14.53 20.14
C THR A 51 -10.22 -14.80 18.67
N LEU A 52 -11.42 -15.27 18.31
CA LEU A 52 -11.82 -15.43 16.91
C LEU A 52 -11.84 -14.08 16.17
N LEU A 53 -12.37 -13.02 16.78
CA LEU A 53 -12.31 -11.67 16.20
C LEU A 53 -10.88 -11.18 16.00
N LEU A 54 -9.99 -11.41 16.97
CA LEU A 54 -8.57 -11.07 16.84
C LEU A 54 -7.88 -11.86 15.73
N LEU A 55 -8.15 -13.16 15.61
CA LEU A 55 -7.61 -14.00 14.54
C LEU A 55 -8.13 -13.57 13.15
N VAL A 56 -9.40 -13.21 13.05
CA VAL A 56 -9.98 -12.66 11.81
C VAL A 56 -9.34 -11.32 11.47
N SER A 57 -9.21 -10.39 12.43
CA SER A 57 -8.56 -9.09 12.23
C SER A 57 -7.10 -9.24 11.83
N LEU A 58 -6.36 -10.14 12.49
CA LEU A 58 -4.97 -10.47 12.16
C LEU A 58 -4.89 -11.13 10.77
N GLY A 59 -5.85 -12.00 10.44
CA GLY A 59 -6.06 -12.55 9.11
C GLY A 59 -6.22 -11.43 8.08
N PHE A 60 -7.10 -10.45 8.27
CA PHE A 60 -7.25 -9.31 7.37
C PHE A 60 -6.01 -8.40 7.27
N HIS A 61 -5.15 -8.37 8.30
CA HIS A 61 -3.89 -7.61 8.27
C HIS A 61 -2.77 -8.36 7.53
N ILE A 62 -2.66 -9.67 7.74
CA ILE A 62 -1.67 -10.54 7.08
C ILE A 62 -2.09 -10.83 5.63
N TYR A 63 -3.38 -11.11 5.43
CA TYR A 63 -4.09 -11.24 4.16
C TYR A 63 -4.78 -9.91 3.82
N ARG A 64 -4.07 -8.78 3.91
CA ARG A 64 -4.44 -7.69 3.01
C ARG A 64 -4.21 -8.26 1.61
N PRO A 65 -5.25 -8.49 0.78
CA PRO A 65 -4.95 -8.61 -0.62
C PRO A 65 -4.24 -7.31 -0.95
N ALA A 66 -2.99 -7.40 -1.39
CA ALA A 66 -2.48 -6.35 -2.23
C ALA A 66 -3.54 -6.26 -3.33
N ILE A 67 -4.43 -5.27 -3.25
CA ILE A 67 -5.17 -4.80 -4.41
C ILE A 67 -4.08 -4.16 -5.26
N SER A 68 -3.25 -5.02 -5.84
CA SER A 68 -2.60 -4.79 -7.08
C SER A 68 -3.76 -4.53 -8.02
N ARG A 69 -4.02 -3.25 -8.26
CA ARG A 69 -4.59 -2.86 -9.54
C ARG A 69 -3.55 -3.34 -10.54
N ASP A 70 -3.67 -4.61 -10.95
CA ASP A 70 -2.80 -5.30 -11.90
C ASP A 70 -3.14 -4.79 -13.30
N SER A 71 -3.02 -3.48 -13.49
CA SER A 71 -3.05 -2.85 -14.80
C SER A 71 -1.62 -2.79 -15.36
N GLY A 72 -0.79 -3.77 -15.03
CA GLY A 72 0.55 -3.90 -15.56
C GLY A 72 0.59 -4.88 -16.73
N PHE A 73 1.64 -4.81 -17.53
CA PHE A 73 1.88 -5.77 -18.61
C PHE A 73 3.35 -6.17 -18.64
N LYS A 74 3.65 -7.35 -19.19
CA LYS A 74 5.02 -7.79 -19.41
C LYS A 74 5.52 -7.32 -20.76
N ALA A 75 6.70 -6.73 -20.80
CA ALA A 75 7.36 -6.33 -22.03
C ALA A 75 8.88 -6.36 -21.88
N GLN A 76 9.57 -6.46 -23.02
CA GLN A 76 11.00 -6.15 -23.11
C GLN A 76 11.14 -4.68 -23.53
N TYR A 77 12.22 -4.01 -23.13
CA TYR A 77 12.47 -2.64 -23.56
C TYR A 77 12.80 -2.56 -25.06
N GLY A 78 13.50 -3.57 -25.57
CA GLY A 78 14.00 -3.59 -26.95
C GLY A 78 15.06 -2.51 -27.20
N ARG A 79 15.37 -2.28 -28.47
CA ARG A 79 16.27 -1.21 -28.90
C ARG A 79 15.59 -0.40 -30.00
N ASN A 80 15.52 0.91 -29.81
CA ASN A 80 15.05 1.83 -30.83
C ASN A 80 16.11 2.92 -31.03
N TYR A 81 16.87 2.80 -32.13
CA TYR A 81 17.98 3.69 -32.43
C TYR A 81 17.53 5.13 -32.71
N ASP A 82 16.27 5.33 -33.10
CA ASP A 82 15.70 6.65 -33.33
C ASP A 82 15.56 7.44 -32.01
N TYR A 83 15.40 6.75 -30.88
CA TYR A 83 15.45 7.36 -29.54
C TYR A 83 16.88 7.45 -28.96
N MET A 84 17.87 6.77 -29.55
CA MET A 84 19.25 6.71 -29.04
C MET A 84 20.18 7.75 -29.69
N THR A 85 19.65 8.58 -30.59
CA THR A 85 20.44 9.55 -31.35
C THR A 85 20.23 10.99 -30.87
N LEU A 86 21.28 11.79 -31.04
CA LEU A 86 21.29 13.25 -30.83
C LEU A 86 20.90 14.02 -32.10
N ASP A 87 20.67 13.33 -33.22
CA ASP A 87 20.28 13.98 -34.47
C ASP A 87 18.92 14.69 -34.32
N HIS A 88 18.90 15.97 -34.71
CA HIS A 88 17.73 16.83 -34.65
C HIS A 88 16.56 16.34 -35.50
N GLN A 89 16.80 15.51 -36.53
CA GLN A 89 15.71 14.95 -37.33
C GLN A 89 14.73 14.10 -36.49
N PHE A 90 15.19 13.56 -35.35
CA PHE A 90 14.40 12.75 -34.43
C PHE A 90 13.87 13.53 -33.22
N ASP A 91 14.04 14.85 -33.17
CA ASP A 91 13.52 15.66 -32.07
C ASP A 91 12.00 15.48 -31.89
N HIS A 92 11.27 15.21 -32.99
CA HIS A 92 9.82 14.99 -32.98
C HIS A 92 9.39 13.79 -32.12
N LEU A 93 10.25 12.78 -31.91
CA LEU A 93 9.97 11.64 -31.05
C LEU A 93 9.92 12.01 -29.57
N TRP A 94 10.44 13.18 -29.21
CA TRP A 94 10.49 13.73 -27.86
C TRP A 94 9.51 14.90 -27.65
N MET A 95 8.74 15.27 -28.69
CA MET A 95 7.73 16.34 -28.63
C MET A 95 6.37 15.76 -28.22
N ASP A 96 6.20 15.52 -26.93
CA ASP A 96 4.91 15.18 -26.33
C ASP A 96 4.45 16.33 -25.41
N PRO A 97 3.22 16.86 -25.55
CA PRO A 97 2.76 18.00 -24.74
C PRO A 97 2.80 17.74 -23.21
N ALA A 98 2.50 16.51 -22.79
CA ALA A 98 2.59 16.15 -21.38
C ALA A 98 4.05 16.17 -20.90
N VAL A 99 4.98 15.72 -21.74
CA VAL A 99 6.42 15.79 -21.45
C VAL A 99 6.93 17.24 -21.47
N GLU A 100 6.52 18.07 -22.43
CA GLU A 100 6.94 19.47 -22.53
C GLU A 100 6.54 20.28 -21.28
N THR A 101 5.33 20.03 -20.77
CA THR A 101 4.84 20.65 -19.53
C THR A 101 5.35 20.01 -18.24
N GLY A 102 6.20 18.98 -18.31
CA GLY A 102 6.64 18.22 -17.13
C GLY A 102 5.51 17.44 -16.43
N GLY A 103 4.38 17.23 -17.11
CA GLY A 103 3.22 16.54 -16.58
C GLY A 103 2.37 17.36 -15.63
N MET A 104 2.48 18.70 -15.69
CA MET A 104 1.74 19.59 -14.79
C MET A 104 0.22 19.42 -14.96
N ILE A 105 -0.47 19.32 -13.83
CA ILE A 105 -1.92 19.14 -13.72
C ILE A 105 -2.49 20.01 -12.59
N VAL A 106 -3.76 20.38 -12.71
CA VAL A 106 -4.49 21.06 -11.64
C VAL A 106 -5.00 20.04 -10.62
N MET A 107 -4.58 20.21 -9.36
CA MET A 107 -4.94 19.34 -8.24
C MET A 107 -6.25 19.79 -7.60
N SER A 108 -6.36 21.09 -7.31
CA SER A 108 -7.55 21.70 -6.72
C SER A 108 -7.88 23.04 -7.36
N LYS A 109 -9.14 23.46 -7.20
CA LYS A 109 -9.70 24.72 -7.68
C LYS A 109 -10.51 25.39 -6.58
N ASP A 110 -10.60 26.72 -6.65
CA ASP A 110 -11.52 27.48 -5.81
C ASP A 110 -12.98 27.38 -6.30
N GLU A 111 -13.89 28.02 -5.57
CA GLU A 111 -15.33 28.07 -5.89
C GLU A 111 -15.61 28.73 -7.25
N GLN A 112 -14.69 29.56 -7.75
CA GLN A 112 -14.77 30.24 -9.04
C GLN A 112 -14.15 29.41 -10.18
N GLY A 113 -13.65 28.22 -9.87
CA GLY A 113 -13.06 27.29 -10.83
C GLY A 113 -11.61 27.62 -11.20
N LYS A 114 -10.95 28.55 -10.50
CA LYS A 114 -9.55 28.90 -10.74
C LYS A 114 -8.63 27.89 -10.04
N PRO A 115 -7.54 27.45 -10.70
CA PRO A 115 -6.58 26.56 -10.08
C PRO A 115 -5.97 27.17 -8.81
N THR A 116 -5.99 26.40 -7.72
CA THR A 116 -5.40 26.76 -6.42
C THR A 116 -4.15 25.96 -6.11
N GLU A 117 -4.03 24.76 -6.69
CA GLU A 117 -2.91 23.86 -6.46
C GLU A 117 -2.56 23.11 -7.75
N TYR A 118 -1.26 22.96 -7.99
CA TYR A 118 -0.73 22.22 -9.11
C TYR A 118 0.06 21.01 -8.60
N GLY A 119 0.04 19.96 -9.39
CA GLY A 119 0.88 18.79 -9.22
C GLY A 119 1.51 18.41 -10.54
N ALA A 120 2.38 17.41 -10.53
CA ALA A 120 2.94 16.83 -11.74
C ALA A 120 2.78 15.31 -11.70
N ILE A 121 2.42 14.72 -12.83
CA ILE A 121 2.45 13.26 -12.98
C ILE A 121 3.91 12.84 -13.13
N ALA A 122 4.41 12.06 -12.17
CA ALA A 122 5.83 11.72 -12.07
C ALA A 122 6.42 11.11 -13.36
N MET A 123 5.69 10.24 -14.06
CA MET A 123 6.15 9.65 -15.33
C MET A 123 6.50 10.73 -16.37
N PHE A 124 5.65 11.74 -16.55
CA PHE A 124 5.90 12.82 -17.51
C PHE A 124 7.03 13.74 -17.06
N HIS A 125 7.18 13.98 -15.75
CA HIS A 125 8.31 14.75 -15.23
C HIS A 125 9.65 14.02 -15.43
N GLN A 126 9.68 12.69 -15.28
CA GLN A 126 10.87 11.87 -15.59
C GLN A 126 11.22 11.95 -17.08
N LEU A 127 10.23 11.83 -17.96
CA LEU A 127 10.42 11.99 -19.41
C LEU A 127 10.89 13.40 -19.78
N HIS A 128 10.36 14.43 -19.12
CA HIS A 128 10.78 15.83 -19.29
C HIS A 128 12.25 16.01 -18.93
N CYS A 129 12.67 15.44 -17.80
CA CYS A 129 14.07 15.43 -17.39
C CYS A 129 14.97 14.74 -18.42
N MET A 130 14.53 13.60 -18.99
CA MET A 130 15.27 12.92 -20.05
C MET A 130 15.40 13.76 -21.32
N GLN A 131 14.33 14.48 -21.72
CA GLN A 131 14.36 15.41 -22.86
C GLN A 131 15.33 16.57 -22.61
N ALA A 132 15.34 17.13 -21.38
CA ALA A 132 16.26 18.20 -21.00
C ALA A 132 17.73 17.75 -21.05
N LEU A 133 18.02 16.54 -20.56
CA LEU A 133 19.36 15.95 -20.66
C LEU A 133 19.77 15.71 -22.11
N ARG A 134 18.87 15.20 -22.96
CA ARG A 134 19.13 15.02 -24.39
C ARG A 134 19.47 16.37 -25.06
N LYS A 135 18.72 17.42 -24.75
CA LYS A 135 18.97 18.78 -25.28
C LYS A 135 20.33 19.32 -24.83
N ALA A 136 20.70 19.13 -23.57
CA ALA A 136 22.02 19.51 -23.08
C ALA A 136 23.13 18.80 -23.87
N LEU A 137 22.98 17.50 -24.15
CA LEU A 137 23.92 16.73 -24.98
C LEU A 137 24.00 17.25 -26.42
N GLN A 138 22.86 17.59 -27.04
CA GLN A 138 22.84 18.22 -28.37
C GLN A 138 23.57 19.56 -28.39
N ASP A 139 23.34 20.41 -27.38
CA ASP A 139 24.00 21.71 -27.26
C ASP A 139 25.53 21.57 -27.17
N GLY A 140 26.04 20.63 -26.36
CA GLY A 140 27.48 20.39 -26.30
C GLY A 140 28.05 19.74 -27.55
N TYR A 141 27.31 18.85 -28.23
CA TYR A 141 27.73 18.32 -29.53
C TYR A 141 27.84 19.42 -30.59
N ALA A 142 26.94 20.42 -30.54
CA ALA A 142 26.99 21.62 -31.37
C ALA A 142 28.07 22.65 -30.94
N GLY A 143 28.91 22.32 -29.96
CA GLY A 143 30.00 23.17 -29.47
C GLY A 143 29.54 24.32 -28.55
N ARG A 144 28.30 24.31 -28.07
CA ARG A 144 27.84 25.29 -27.08
C ARG A 144 28.43 24.95 -25.71
N LEU A 145 28.75 25.99 -24.94
CA LEU A 145 29.31 25.81 -23.60
C LEU A 145 28.28 25.11 -22.71
N MET A 146 28.55 23.85 -22.35
CA MET A 146 27.83 23.21 -21.25
C MET A 146 28.29 23.82 -19.94
N VAL A 147 27.34 24.42 -19.23
CA VAL A 147 27.54 24.89 -17.87
C VAL A 147 27.90 23.73 -16.93
N LYS A 148 28.82 23.99 -16.00
CA LYS A 148 29.40 22.95 -15.12
C LYS A 148 28.46 22.47 -14.01
N ASP A 149 27.61 23.34 -13.46
CA ASP A 149 26.85 23.03 -12.26
C ASP A 149 25.54 23.84 -12.16
N TRP A 150 24.78 23.52 -11.11
CA TRP A 150 23.45 24.07 -10.79
C TRP A 150 23.40 25.59 -10.64
N LYS A 151 24.55 26.27 -10.46
CA LYS A 151 24.60 27.73 -10.32
C LYS A 151 24.43 28.44 -11.66
N MET A 152 24.74 27.76 -12.76
CA MET A 152 24.77 28.32 -14.11
C MET A 152 23.65 27.77 -15.00
N ASP A 153 23.14 26.57 -14.71
CA ASP A 153 21.86 26.09 -15.24
C ASP A 153 21.16 25.25 -14.18
N GLY A 154 19.91 25.62 -13.89
CA GLY A 154 19.10 24.87 -12.96
C GLY A 154 18.70 23.51 -13.50
N HIS A 155 18.52 23.34 -14.83
CA HIS A 155 17.83 22.20 -15.43
C HIS A 155 18.63 20.90 -15.41
N TRP A 156 19.62 20.73 -16.29
CA TRP A 156 20.28 19.43 -16.44
C TRP A 156 20.85 18.87 -15.12
N PRO A 157 21.41 19.68 -14.17
CA PRO A 157 21.91 19.16 -12.91
C PRO A 157 20.79 18.64 -11.99
N HIS A 158 19.66 19.35 -11.88
CA HIS A 158 18.55 18.87 -11.06
C HIS A 158 17.88 17.66 -11.71
N CYS A 159 17.73 17.65 -13.04
CA CYS A 159 17.16 16.53 -13.78
C CYS A 159 17.98 15.26 -13.50
N MET A 160 19.31 15.38 -13.52
CA MET A 160 20.22 14.29 -13.22
C MET A 160 20.04 13.74 -11.80
N ASP A 161 19.97 14.60 -10.78
CA ASP A 161 19.75 14.12 -9.41
C ASP A 161 18.32 13.61 -9.17
N TYR A 162 17.30 14.24 -9.77
CA TYR A 162 15.91 13.77 -9.70
C TYR A 162 15.74 12.36 -10.27
N LEU A 163 16.33 12.09 -11.45
CA LEU A 163 16.30 10.76 -12.07
C LEU A 163 17.08 9.75 -11.23
N ARG A 164 18.23 10.14 -10.67
CA ARG A 164 18.99 9.29 -9.73
C ARG A 164 18.15 8.92 -8.52
N GLN A 165 17.49 9.89 -7.88
CA GLN A 165 16.61 9.66 -6.73
C GLN A 165 15.41 8.79 -7.10
N THR A 166 14.82 9.00 -8.28
CA THR A 166 13.72 8.18 -8.80
C THR A 166 14.12 6.72 -8.96
N ILE A 167 15.27 6.44 -9.56
CA ILE A 167 15.79 5.09 -9.75
C ILE A 167 16.03 4.40 -8.40
N LEU A 168 16.67 5.11 -7.46
CA LEU A 168 16.90 4.59 -6.12
C LEU A 168 15.60 4.36 -5.34
N CYS A 169 14.61 5.24 -5.51
CA CYS A 169 13.28 5.10 -4.90
C CYS A 169 12.52 3.90 -5.47
N SER A 170 12.62 3.66 -6.78
CA SER A 170 12.02 2.49 -7.42
C SER A 170 12.70 1.19 -7.00
N ALA A 171 13.98 1.23 -6.61
CA ALA A 171 14.78 0.09 -6.14
C ALA A 171 14.55 -1.19 -6.96
N ASN A 172 14.57 -1.07 -8.30
CA ASN A 172 14.27 -2.20 -9.19
C ASN A 172 15.37 -3.28 -9.06
N GLY A 173 15.08 -4.35 -8.31
CA GLY A 173 15.99 -5.45 -8.03
C GLY A 173 16.05 -6.53 -9.12
N GLN A 174 15.52 -6.26 -10.32
CA GLN A 174 15.59 -7.21 -11.42
C GLN A 174 17.03 -7.42 -11.89
N ILE A 175 17.45 -8.69 -11.96
CA ILE A 175 18.76 -9.07 -12.50
C ILE A 175 18.74 -8.98 -14.02
N GLU A 176 19.68 -8.20 -14.56
CA GLU A 176 19.93 -8.11 -16.00
C GLU A 176 20.87 -9.23 -16.44
N ARG A 177 20.52 -9.90 -17.54
CA ARG A 177 21.26 -11.09 -18.01
C ARG A 177 22.19 -10.74 -19.16
N GLU A 178 23.23 -11.55 -19.30
CA GLU A 178 24.13 -11.50 -20.45
C GLU A 178 23.36 -11.74 -21.76
N THR A 179 23.67 -10.92 -22.75
CA THR A 179 23.23 -11.08 -24.13
C THR A 179 24.46 -11.15 -25.03
N GLU A 180 24.47 -12.09 -25.97
CA GLU A 180 25.50 -12.18 -27.00
C GLU A 180 24.98 -11.62 -28.32
N LEU A 181 25.71 -10.68 -28.92
CA LEU A 181 25.47 -10.19 -30.27
C LEU A 181 26.78 -10.22 -31.05
N ASN A 182 26.81 -10.94 -32.17
CA ASN A 182 27.98 -11.06 -33.05
C ASN A 182 29.27 -11.47 -32.29
N GLY A 183 29.17 -12.40 -31.33
CA GLY A 183 30.31 -12.87 -30.53
C GLY A 183 30.78 -11.90 -29.43
N THR A 184 30.07 -10.79 -29.21
CA THR A 184 30.32 -9.87 -28.09
C THR A 184 29.25 -10.07 -27.02
N VAL A 185 29.69 -10.32 -25.79
CA VAL A 185 28.82 -10.44 -24.61
C VAL A 185 28.68 -9.08 -23.93
N PHE A 186 27.47 -8.68 -23.61
CA PHE A 186 27.17 -7.45 -22.86
C PHE A 186 25.94 -7.63 -21.97
N ILE A 187 25.77 -6.75 -20.99
CA ILE A 187 24.61 -6.69 -20.09
C ILE A 187 24.02 -5.29 -20.27
N ASP A 188 22.85 -5.20 -20.90
CA ASP A 188 22.15 -3.93 -21.16
C ASP A 188 20.66 -3.96 -20.77
N GLY A 189 20.16 -5.11 -20.33
CA GLY A 189 18.78 -5.27 -19.88
C GLY A 189 17.71 -5.10 -20.96
N ALA A 190 18.07 -4.92 -22.23
CA ALA A 190 17.14 -4.57 -23.31
C ALA A 190 16.18 -5.72 -23.65
N LEU A 191 16.67 -6.96 -23.53
CA LEU A 191 15.93 -8.18 -23.82
C LEU A 191 15.37 -8.87 -22.57
N ASP A 192 15.59 -8.30 -21.38
CA ASP A 192 15.03 -8.85 -20.16
C ASP A 192 13.54 -8.50 -20.04
N TRP A 193 12.73 -9.47 -19.62
CA TRP A 193 11.29 -9.30 -19.41
C TRP A 193 11.02 -8.45 -18.18
N ARG A 194 10.31 -7.33 -18.34
CA ARG A 194 9.99 -6.37 -17.28
C ARG A 194 8.51 -6.41 -16.95
N GLN A 195 8.17 -6.12 -15.70
CA GLN A 195 6.80 -5.77 -15.34
C GLN A 195 6.63 -4.25 -15.50
N CYS A 196 5.81 -3.84 -16.46
CA CYS A 196 5.56 -2.43 -16.78
C CYS A 196 4.19 -2.01 -16.24
N GLY A 197 4.05 -0.74 -15.87
CA GLY A 197 2.74 -0.15 -15.59
C GLY A 197 2.04 0.30 -16.89
N ASP A 198 0.71 0.19 -16.95
CA ASP A 198 -0.07 0.80 -18.02
C ASP A 198 -0.03 2.33 -17.92
N ARG A 199 0.45 2.96 -18.98
CA ARG A 199 0.58 4.41 -19.10
C ARG A 199 -0.70 5.09 -19.55
N ALA A 200 -1.64 4.39 -20.20
CA ALA A 200 -2.84 5.00 -20.76
C ALA A 200 -3.67 5.81 -19.74
N PRO A 201 -3.88 5.33 -18.50
CA PRO A 201 -4.60 6.10 -17.49
C PRO A 201 -3.90 7.41 -17.09
N LEU A 202 -2.57 7.49 -17.20
CA LEU A 202 -1.80 8.70 -16.90
C LEU A 202 -1.97 9.76 -18.00
N TYR A 203 -2.02 9.35 -19.25
CA TYR A 203 -2.34 10.24 -20.37
C TYR A 203 -3.77 10.78 -20.27
N GLU A 204 -4.73 9.92 -19.90
CA GLU A 204 -6.11 10.35 -19.65
C GLU A 204 -6.21 11.35 -18.48
N LEU A 205 -5.53 11.05 -17.37
CA LEU A 205 -5.46 11.96 -16.23
C LEU A 205 -4.88 13.33 -16.63
N TYR A 206 -3.80 13.34 -17.40
CA TYR A 206 -3.20 14.56 -17.91
C TYR A 206 -4.17 15.32 -18.81
N ALA A 207 -4.80 14.66 -19.78
CA ALA A 207 -5.74 15.31 -20.70
C ALA A 207 -6.90 15.98 -19.96
N ASN A 208 -7.41 15.35 -18.90
CA ASN A 208 -8.52 15.87 -18.10
C ASN A 208 -8.13 17.04 -17.19
N LYS A 209 -6.91 17.03 -16.63
CA LYS A 209 -6.47 18.00 -15.60
C LYS A 209 -5.50 19.07 -16.08
N SER A 210 -4.95 18.99 -17.29
CA SER A 210 -4.00 19.98 -17.84
C SER A 210 -4.69 21.21 -18.44
N LYS A 211 -5.93 21.06 -18.94
CA LYS A 211 -6.72 22.12 -19.58
C LYS A 211 -7.82 22.70 -18.69
N SER A 212 -8.01 22.10 -17.52
CA SER A 212 -9.08 22.45 -16.57
C SER A 212 -8.65 23.58 -15.67
#